data_AF-A0A2S9RYV5-F1
#
_entry.id   AF-A0A2S9RYV5-F1
#
_cell.length_a   1.000
_cell.length_b   1.000
_cell.length_c   1.000
_cell.angle_alpha   90.00
_cell.angle_beta   90.00
_cell.angle_gamma   90.00
#
_symmetry.space_group_name_H-M   'P 1'
#
loop_
_entity.id
_entity.type
_entity.pdbx_description
1 polymer ?
#
loop_
_entity_poly.entity_id
_entity_poly.type
_entity_poly.pdbx_seq_one_letter_code
_entity_poly.pdbx_strand_id
1 'polypeptide(L)'
;MLSLVILGYVYIYLTTYPIYSFEDNKTYIPKRFTQYVKTLVEGANQYIGAGNMYNGGVEDLNKLHLYMISQIEKPTTKAELKSALQGYLIQNEYQDMNNNDKLIDETYDCTELFNALCDVLTRLGYIQPVNL
;
A
#
# COMPACT_ATOMS: atom_id res chain seq x y z
N MET A 1 2.68 -12.28 29.15
CA MET A 1 1.55 -11.78 28.31
C MET A 1 1.13 -10.38 28.73
N LEU A 2 0.55 -10.17 29.93
CA LEU A 2 0.12 -8.84 30.41
C LEU A 2 1.24 -7.77 30.39
N SER A 3 2.45 -8.11 30.83
CA SER A 3 3.58 -7.18 30.84
C SER A 3 3.94 -6.64 29.45
N LEU A 4 3.73 -7.42 28.39
CA LEU A 4 4.00 -6.97 27.01
C LEU A 4 2.95 -5.95 26.54
N VAL A 5 1.70 -6.11 26.98
CA VAL A 5 0.61 -5.16 26.70
C VAL A 5 0.88 -3.84 27.41
N ILE A 6 1.26 -3.90 28.69
CA ILE A 6 1.59 -2.70 29.49
C ILE A 6 2.77 -1.93 28.87
N LEU A 7 3.77 -2.64 28.36
CA LEU A 7 4.95 -2.05 27.71
C LEU A 7 4.71 -1.61 26.26
N GLY A 8 3.51 -1.81 25.70
CA GLY A 8 3.18 -1.41 24.33
C GLY A 8 3.76 -2.32 23.24
N TYR A 9 4.29 -3.49 23.60
CA TYR A 9 4.78 -4.49 22.64
C TYR A 9 3.66 -5.33 22.01
N VAL A 10 2.49 -5.37 22.65
CA VAL A 10 1.31 -6.06 22.13
C VAL A 10 0.11 -5.12 22.23
N TYR A 11 -0.51 -4.84 21.09
CA TYR A 11 -1.76 -4.09 21.03
C TYR A 11 -2.96 -5.04 21.10
N ILE A 12 -3.87 -4.79 22.03
CA ILE A 12 -5.13 -5.53 22.15
C ILE A 12 -6.26 -4.62 21.66
N TYR A 13 -6.94 -5.03 20.59
CA TYR A 13 -8.11 -4.34 20.07
C TYR A 13 -9.37 -5.07 20.49
N LEU A 14 -10.31 -4.34 21.11
CA LEU A 14 -11.59 -4.91 21.57
C LEU A 14 -12.58 -5.15 20.41
N THR A 15 -12.31 -4.57 19.25
CA THR A 15 -13.08 -4.74 18.01
C THR A 15 -12.12 -5.10 16.89
N THR A 16 -12.42 -6.18 16.18
CA THR A 16 -11.69 -6.56 14.97
C THR A 16 -12.29 -5.85 13.76
N TYR A 17 -11.42 -5.30 12.92
CA TYR A 17 -11.81 -4.84 11.58
C TYR A 17 -11.52 -5.95 10.59
N PRO A 18 -12.43 -6.24 9.64
CA PRO A 18 -12.12 -7.17 8.57
C PRO A 18 -10.99 -6.59 7.70
N ILE A 19 -9.95 -7.39 7.52
CA ILE A 19 -8.80 -7.06 6.68
C ILE A 19 -8.86 -7.97 5.46
N TYR A 20 -8.70 -7.38 4.28
CA TYR A 20 -8.70 -8.09 3.02
C TYR A 20 -7.34 -7.93 2.34
N SER A 21 -6.82 -9.03 1.80
CA SER A 21 -5.63 -9.01 0.95
C SER A 21 -6.04 -8.79 -0.50
N PHE A 22 -5.11 -8.33 -1.34
CA PHE A 22 -5.36 -8.22 -2.77
C PHE A 22 -5.64 -9.60 -3.39
N GLU A 23 -6.79 -9.72 -4.05
CA GLU A 23 -7.18 -10.88 -4.86
C GLU A 23 -7.66 -10.45 -6.24
N ASP A 24 -7.20 -11.17 -7.26
CA ASP A 24 -7.52 -10.93 -8.67
C ASP A 24 -9.03 -10.85 -8.89
N ASN A 25 -9.48 -9.74 -9.47
CA ASN A 25 -10.87 -9.46 -9.84
C ASN A 25 -11.89 -9.51 -8.69
N LYS A 26 -11.43 -9.65 -7.45
CA LYS A 26 -12.30 -9.81 -6.27
C LYS A 26 -12.17 -8.69 -5.26
N THR A 27 -11.17 -7.83 -5.42
CA THR A 27 -10.90 -6.74 -4.48
C THR A 27 -10.68 -5.42 -5.19
N TYR A 28 -10.94 -4.34 -4.48
CA TYR A 28 -10.72 -2.98 -4.93
C TYR A 28 -10.42 -2.06 -3.74
N ILE A 29 -9.91 -0.87 -4.00
CA ILE A 29 -9.74 0.19 -3.01
C ILE A 29 -10.74 1.30 -3.30
N PRO A 30 -11.69 1.59 -2.39
CA PRO A 30 -12.63 2.68 -2.58
C PRO A 30 -11.93 4.02 -2.80
N LYS A 31 -12.41 4.79 -3.79
CA LYS A 31 -11.84 6.09 -4.22
C LYS A 31 -11.54 7.09 -3.08
N ARG A 32 -12.32 7.06 -2.00
CA ARG A 32 -12.08 7.90 -0.80
C ARG A 32 -10.69 7.68 -0.21
N PHE A 33 -10.16 6.44 -0.25
CA PHE A 33 -8.82 6.13 0.24
C PHE A 33 -7.74 6.65 -0.71
N THR A 34 -7.96 6.60 -2.03
CA THR A 34 -7.05 7.28 -2.98
C THR A 34 -6.95 8.78 -2.69
N GLN A 35 -8.09 9.44 -2.48
CA GLN A 35 -8.14 10.87 -2.16
C GLN A 35 -7.46 11.20 -0.83
N TYR A 36 -7.68 10.37 0.18
CA TYR A 36 -7.04 10.48 1.49
C TYR A 36 -5.50 10.38 1.37
N VAL A 37 -4.99 9.31 0.75
CA VAL A 37 -3.55 9.09 0.58
C VAL A 37 -2.92 10.18 -0.28
N LYS A 38 -3.60 10.59 -1.37
CA LYS A 38 -3.14 11.67 -2.23
C LYS A 38 -2.89 12.96 -1.44
N THR A 39 -3.86 13.35 -0.62
CA THR A 39 -3.77 14.56 0.21
C THR A 39 -2.55 14.53 1.13
N LEU A 40 -2.25 13.36 1.73
CA LEU A 40 -1.11 13.19 2.62
C LEU A 40 0.23 13.24 1.87
N VAL A 41 0.34 12.47 0.79
CA VAL A 41 1.58 12.35 0.00
C VAL A 41 1.92 13.65 -0.75
N GLU A 42 0.93 14.48 -1.08
CA GLU A 42 1.10 15.75 -1.79
C GLU A 42 1.26 16.98 -0.87
N GLY A 43 1.55 16.78 0.42
CA GLY A 43 2.08 17.85 1.29
C GLY A 43 1.27 18.18 2.54
N ALA A 44 0.17 17.47 2.83
CA ALA A 44 -0.50 17.60 4.12
C ALA A 44 0.23 16.88 5.26
N ASN A 45 1.19 15.99 4.94
CA ASN A 45 1.97 15.20 5.91
C ASN A 45 2.80 16.03 6.90
N GLN A 46 3.04 17.30 6.62
CA GLN A 46 3.68 18.24 7.56
C GLN A 46 2.75 18.66 8.73
N TYR A 47 1.44 18.45 8.61
CA TYR A 47 0.42 18.85 9.60
C TYR A 47 -0.39 17.68 10.15
N ILE A 48 -0.64 16.66 9.34
CA ILE A 48 -1.48 15.50 9.70
C ILE A 48 -0.78 14.19 9.34
N GLY A 49 -0.89 13.19 10.22
CA GLY A 49 -0.36 11.84 9.99
C GLY A 49 -1.35 10.91 9.32
N ALA A 50 -0.83 9.91 8.59
CA ALA A 50 -1.62 8.81 8.06
C ALA A 50 -2.05 7.86 9.20
N GLY A 51 -3.28 7.35 9.15
CA GLY A 51 -3.82 6.41 10.12
C GLY A 51 -4.35 5.13 9.45
N ASN A 52 -4.20 4.01 10.14
CA ASN A 52 -4.86 2.74 9.78
C ASN A 52 -6.25 2.63 10.45
N MET A 53 -6.96 1.51 10.23
CA MET A 53 -8.29 1.26 10.80
C MET A 53 -8.36 1.26 12.34
N TYR A 54 -7.22 1.16 13.04
CA TYR A 54 -7.12 1.24 14.50
C TYR A 54 -6.65 2.61 14.98
N ASN A 55 -6.60 3.61 14.10
CA ASN A 55 -5.99 4.91 14.36
C ASN A 55 -4.50 4.81 14.78
N GLY A 56 -3.84 3.72 14.39
CA GLY A 56 -2.39 3.58 14.52
C GLY A 56 -1.70 4.38 13.42
N GLY A 57 -0.63 5.09 13.79
CA GLY A 57 0.18 5.85 12.84
C GLY A 57 0.71 4.97 11.72
N VAL A 58 0.70 5.50 10.51
CA VAL A 58 1.24 4.86 9.31
C VAL A 58 2.46 5.66 8.88
N GLU A 59 3.61 5.00 8.93
CA GLU A 59 4.89 5.53 8.49
C GLU A 59 5.11 5.19 7.00
N ASP A 60 5.98 5.95 6.33
CA ASP A 60 6.50 5.67 4.98
C ASP A 60 5.48 5.60 3.84
N LEU A 61 4.28 6.17 4.03
CA LEU A 61 3.31 6.36 2.96
C LEU A 61 3.88 7.32 1.90
N ASN A 62 3.97 6.88 0.65
CA ASN A 62 4.73 7.57 -0.40
C ASN A 62 4.04 7.46 -1.77
N LYS A 63 4.69 8.00 -2.81
CA LYS A 63 4.15 8.03 -4.18
C LYS A 63 3.91 6.65 -4.80
N LEU A 64 4.70 5.62 -4.44
CA LEU A 64 4.46 4.25 -4.93
C LEU A 64 3.18 3.67 -4.34
N HIS A 65 2.93 3.88 -3.04
CA HIS A 65 1.68 3.50 -2.40
C HIS A 65 0.48 4.21 -3.05
N LEU A 66 0.59 5.52 -3.27
CA LEU A 66 -0.46 6.30 -3.95
C LEU A 66 -0.72 5.77 -5.37
N TYR A 67 0.34 5.49 -6.13
CA TYR A 67 0.21 4.95 -7.47
C TYR A 67 -0.51 3.60 -7.45
N MET A 68 -0.08 2.65 -6.63
CA MET A 68 -0.72 1.34 -6.51
C MET A 68 -2.20 1.46 -6.12
N ILE A 69 -2.54 2.32 -5.14
CA ILE A 69 -3.93 2.55 -4.74
C ILE A 69 -4.77 3.05 -5.92
N SER A 70 -4.23 3.97 -6.73
CA SER A 70 -4.94 4.50 -7.90
C SER A 70 -5.22 3.44 -8.98
N GLN A 71 -4.36 2.42 -9.09
CA GLN A 71 -4.54 1.32 -10.03
C GLN A 71 -5.58 0.29 -9.56
N ILE A 72 -5.89 0.24 -8.26
CA ILE A 72 -6.82 -0.73 -7.65
C ILE A 72 -8.19 -0.09 -7.34
N GLU A 73 -8.50 1.10 -7.89
CA GLU A 73 -9.83 1.73 -7.71
C GLU A 73 -10.99 0.87 -8.26
N LYS A 74 -10.66 -0.06 -9.17
CA LYS A 74 -11.54 -1.08 -9.71
C LYS A 74 -10.85 -2.44 -9.63
N PRO A 75 -11.61 -3.54 -9.70
CA PRO A 75 -11.02 -4.87 -9.75
C PRO A 75 -10.06 -5.01 -10.93
N THR A 76 -8.89 -5.59 -10.65
CA THR A 76 -7.79 -5.81 -11.59
C THR A 76 -7.07 -7.11 -11.24
N THR A 77 -6.02 -7.45 -11.97
CA THR A 77 -5.21 -8.65 -11.78
C THR A 77 -3.80 -8.32 -11.29
N LYS A 78 -3.14 -9.27 -10.61
CA LYS A 78 -1.71 -9.16 -10.25
C LYS A 78 -0.84 -8.87 -11.46
N ALA A 79 -1.15 -9.47 -12.61
CA ALA A 79 -0.37 -9.31 -13.83
C ALA A 79 -0.44 -7.87 -14.38
N GLU A 80 -1.65 -7.32 -14.51
CA GLU A 80 -1.86 -5.93 -14.92
C GLU A 80 -1.22 -4.95 -13.96
N LEU A 81 -1.41 -5.16 -12.65
CA LEU A 81 -0.89 -4.26 -11.63
C LEU A 81 0.64 -4.30 -11.54
N LYS A 82 1.28 -5.47 -11.68
CA LYS A 82 2.75 -5.57 -11.78
C LYS A 82 3.30 -4.88 -13.02
N SER A 83 2.66 -5.08 -14.17
CA SER A 83 3.06 -4.41 -15.41
C SER A 83 2.93 -2.88 -15.29
N ALA A 84 1.83 -2.41 -14.70
CA ALA A 84 1.62 -0.99 -14.43
C ALA A 84 2.66 -0.42 -13.44
N LEU A 85 3.03 -1.17 -12.40
CA LEU A 85 4.09 -0.78 -11.46
C LEU A 85 5.44 -0.67 -12.17
N GLN A 86 5.84 -1.68 -12.96
CA GLN A 86 7.09 -1.65 -13.70
C GLN A 86 7.16 -0.46 -14.65
N GLY A 87 6.09 -0.23 -15.43
CA GLY A 87 6.00 0.93 -16.33
C GLY A 87 6.13 2.26 -15.59
N TYR A 88 5.51 2.39 -14.41
CA TYR A 88 5.65 3.59 -13.58
C TYR A 88 7.07 3.80 -13.06
N LEU A 89 7.75 2.73 -12.64
CA LEU A 89 9.14 2.80 -12.16
C LEU A 89 10.09 3.27 -13.27
N ILE A 90 9.95 2.70 -14.47
CA ILE A 90 10.75 3.09 -15.65
C ILE A 90 10.47 4.55 -16.02
N GLN A 91 9.19 4.94 -16.13
CA GLN A 91 8.78 6.29 -16.53
C GLN A 91 9.30 7.38 -15.58
N ASN A 92 9.45 7.06 -14.30
CA ASN A 92 9.90 8.00 -13.27
C ASN A 92 11.38 7.81 -12.90
N GLU A 93 12.15 7.08 -13.72
CA GLU A 93 13.61 6.91 -13.58
C GLU A 93 14.03 6.41 -12.18
N TYR A 94 13.25 5.47 -11.62
CA TYR A 94 13.64 4.83 -10.37
C TYR A 94 14.92 4.00 -10.57
N GLN A 95 15.82 4.06 -9.58
CA GLN A 95 17.00 3.21 -9.53
C GLN A 95 16.63 1.79 -9.13
N ASP A 96 17.38 0.82 -9.64
CA ASP A 96 17.25 -0.59 -9.28
C ASP A 96 17.57 -0.75 -7.79
N MET A 97 16.63 -1.30 -7.04
CA MET A 97 16.73 -1.47 -5.59
C MET A 97 17.88 -2.38 -5.16
N ASN A 98 18.33 -3.27 -6.05
CA ASN A 98 19.46 -4.18 -5.83
C ASN A 98 20.78 -3.64 -6.42
N ASN A 99 20.70 -2.59 -7.24
CA ASN A 99 21.86 -1.94 -7.85
C ASN A 99 21.57 -0.46 -8.11
N ASN A 100 21.83 0.38 -7.09
CA ASN A 100 21.53 1.81 -7.15
C ASN A 100 22.24 2.57 -8.29
N ASP A 101 23.25 1.98 -8.95
CA ASP A 101 23.94 2.58 -10.09
C ASP A 101 23.22 2.36 -11.44
N LYS A 102 22.14 1.56 -11.46
CA LYS A 102 21.37 1.22 -12.65
C LYS A 102 19.93 1.75 -12.54
N LEU A 103 19.40 2.34 -13.60
CA LEU A 103 17.97 2.62 -13.71
C LEU A 103 17.18 1.34 -13.96
N ILE A 104 15.96 1.27 -13.44
CA ILE A 104 15.02 0.19 -13.73
C ILE A 104 14.68 0.19 -15.22
N ASP A 105 14.68 -0.99 -15.82
CA ASP A 105 14.32 -1.24 -17.22
C ASP A 105 13.31 -2.40 -17.32
N GLU A 106 12.94 -2.79 -18.54
CA GLU A 106 11.99 -3.87 -18.81
C GLU A 106 12.43 -5.24 -18.28
N THR A 107 13.71 -5.43 -17.95
CA THR A 107 14.25 -6.69 -17.41
C THR A 107 14.16 -6.78 -15.89
N TYR A 108 13.83 -5.69 -15.21
CA TYR A 108 13.71 -5.65 -13.75
C TYR A 108 12.48 -6.43 -13.25
N ASP A 109 12.71 -7.41 -12.37
CA ASP A 109 11.63 -8.12 -11.69
C ASP A 109 11.15 -7.32 -10.46
N CYS A 110 9.98 -6.70 -10.59
CA CYS A 110 9.35 -5.94 -9.51
C CYS A 110 8.52 -6.80 -8.53
N THR A 111 8.63 -8.13 -8.56
CA THR A 111 7.78 -9.03 -7.75
C THR A 111 7.91 -8.80 -6.25
N GLU A 112 9.13 -8.63 -5.73
CA GLU A 112 9.33 -8.40 -4.29
C GLU A 112 8.72 -7.06 -3.86
N LEU A 113 8.98 -6.00 -4.62
CA LEU A 113 8.41 -4.67 -4.37
C LEU A 113 6.88 -4.70 -4.44
N PHE A 114 6.31 -5.36 -5.45
CA PHE A 114 4.88 -5.52 -5.61
C PHE A 114 4.26 -6.17 -4.37
N ASN A 115 4.84 -7.29 -3.90
CA ASN A 115 4.35 -7.99 -2.72
C ASN A 115 4.43 -7.11 -1.48
N ALA A 116 5.56 -6.41 -1.27
CA ALA A 116 5.73 -5.49 -0.16
C ALA A 116 4.69 -4.36 -0.16
N LEU A 117 4.41 -3.76 -1.32
CA LEU A 117 3.37 -2.73 -1.47
C LEU A 117 1.99 -3.30 -1.16
N CYS A 118 1.64 -4.49 -1.68
CA CYS A 118 0.37 -5.16 -1.38
C CYS A 118 0.20 -5.49 0.12
N ASP A 119 1.27 -5.92 0.78
CA ASP A 119 1.27 -6.21 2.22
C ASP A 119 1.02 -4.95 3.05
N VAL A 120 1.63 -3.82 2.67
CA VAL A 120 1.33 -2.53 3.29
C VAL A 120 -0.14 -2.18 3.08
N LEU A 121 -0.66 -2.21 1.85
CA LEU A 121 -2.07 -1.87 1.57
C LEU A 121 -3.06 -2.75 2.35
N THR A 122 -2.73 -4.03 2.52
CA THR A 122 -3.49 -4.97 3.35
C THR A 122 -3.49 -4.52 4.81
N ARG A 123 -2.32 -4.22 5.39
CA ARG A 123 -2.19 -3.72 6.77
C ARG A 123 -2.90 -2.40 7.03
N LEU A 124 -3.01 -1.54 6.00
CA LEU A 124 -3.74 -0.28 6.11
C LEU A 124 -5.27 -0.47 6.23
N GLY A 125 -5.78 -1.62 5.79
CA GLY A 125 -7.21 -1.92 5.80
C GLY A 125 -7.99 -1.19 4.70
N TYR A 126 -7.32 -0.72 3.65
CA TYR A 126 -7.96 0.05 2.57
C TYR A 126 -8.61 -0.84 1.50
N ILE A 127 -8.15 -2.09 1.38
CA ILE A 127 -8.67 -3.07 0.43
C ILE A 127 -10.05 -3.54 0.90
N GLN A 128 -10.99 -3.63 -0.04
CA GLN A 128 -12.35 -4.11 0.17
C GLN A 128 -12.70 -5.20 -0.85
N PRO A 129 -13.52 -6.18 -0.49
CA PRO A 129 -14.03 -7.14 -1.45
C PRO A 129 -15.02 -6.44 -2.38
N VAL A 130 -15.00 -6.81 -3.66
CA VAL A 130 -16.14 -6.57 -4.56
C VAL A 130 -17.29 -7.36 -3.95
N ASN A 131 -18.41 -6.70 -3.64
CA ASN A 131 -19.56 -7.33 -2.99
C ASN A 131 -19.82 -8.76 -3.51
N LEU A 132 -19.91 -9.72 -2.59
CA LEU A 132 -20.45 -11.07 -2.82
C LEU A 132 -21.94 -10.99 -3.19
#